data_AF-A0A3D4I2Q8-F1
#
_entry.id   AF-A0A3D4I2Q8-F1
#
_cell.length_a   1.000
_cell.length_b   1.000
_cell.length_c   1.000
_cell.angle_alpha   90.00
_cell.angle_beta   90.00
_cell.angle_gamma   90.00
#
_symmetry.space_group_name_H-M   'P 1'
#
loop_
_entity.id
_entity.type
_entity.pdbx_description
1 polymer ?
#
loop_
_entity_poly.entity_id
_entity_poly.type
_entity_poly.pdbx_seq_one_letter_code
_entity_poly.pdbx_strand_id
1 'polypeptide(L)'
;GRTFAGGYLRLVYTENRGAAFSILQNKRWFFVTVTFVICVLIIIALFKYEGHGFFSYAATALILGGGIGNMIDRVLNGYVVDYIYVTFFPAVFNFSDCCVTVGTVFLIIHMLFFSERDTGGEKVLRTRR
;
A
#
# COMPACT_ATOMS: atom_id res chain seq x y z
N GLY A 1 11.13 25.20 -1.94
CA GLY A 1 10.04 24.50 -1.22
C GLY A 1 9.49 25.39 -0.13
N ARG A 2 8.20 25.30 0.17
CA ARG A 2 7.59 26.00 1.32
C ARG A 2 7.81 25.16 2.59
N THR A 3 8.17 25.82 3.68
CA THR A 3 8.42 25.20 4.99
C THR A 3 7.17 25.33 5.87
N PHE A 4 6.77 24.25 6.52
CA PHE A 4 5.60 24.18 7.40
C PHE A 4 5.98 23.63 8.78
N ALA A 5 5.09 23.78 9.76
CA ALA A 5 5.24 23.26 11.12
C ALA A 5 6.62 23.55 11.72
N GLY A 6 7.02 24.82 11.80
CA GLY A 6 8.28 25.21 12.44
C GLY A 6 9.57 24.68 11.80
N GLY A 7 9.51 24.16 10.56
CA GLY A 7 10.68 23.61 9.88
C GLY A 7 10.67 22.09 9.72
N TYR A 8 9.76 21.38 10.40
CA TYR A 8 9.74 19.92 10.42
C TYR A 8 9.19 19.29 9.14
N LEU A 9 8.33 20.00 8.41
CA LEU A 9 7.70 19.56 7.16
C LEU A 9 8.09 20.50 6.01
N ARG A 10 8.49 19.95 4.87
CA ARG A 10 8.76 20.70 3.64
C ARG A 10 8.09 20.05 2.46
N LEU A 11 7.53 20.89 1.58
CA LEU A 11 7.13 20.46 0.25
C LEU A 11 8.29 20.63 -0.72
N VAL A 12 8.71 19.53 -1.31
CA VAL A 12 9.79 19.45 -2.30
C VAL A 12 9.25 18.81 -3.58
N TYR A 13 10.03 18.79 -4.65
CA TYR A 13 9.72 18.03 -5.86
C TYR A 13 10.88 17.09 -6.10
N THR A 14 10.62 15.79 -6.08
CA THR A 14 11.62 14.75 -6.30
C THR A 14 11.06 13.72 -7.27
N GLU A 15 11.86 13.35 -8.28
CA GLU A 15 11.51 12.31 -9.24
C GLU A 15 12.06 10.96 -8.78
N ASN A 16 11.17 10.04 -8.43
CA ASN A 16 11.56 8.72 -7.98
C ASN A 16 11.47 7.70 -9.11
N ARG A 17 12.65 7.30 -9.62
CA ARG A 17 12.84 6.32 -10.70
C ARG A 17 13.18 4.91 -10.20
N GLY A 18 13.18 4.69 -8.88
CA GLY A 18 13.61 3.44 -8.25
C GLY A 18 12.68 3.00 -7.12
N ALA A 19 13.22 2.16 -6.23
CA ALA A 19 12.69 1.88 -4.90
C ALA A 19 13.50 2.66 -3.83
N ALA A 20 13.22 2.39 -2.56
CA ALA A 20 14.05 2.87 -1.45
C ALA A 20 15.56 2.60 -1.70
N PHE A 21 16.41 3.55 -1.30
CA PHE A 21 17.88 3.48 -1.43
C PHE A 21 18.42 3.29 -2.86
N SER A 22 17.70 3.72 -3.90
CA SER A 22 18.12 3.55 -5.31
C SER A 22 18.27 2.09 -5.76
N ILE A 23 17.68 1.14 -5.04
CA ILE A 23 17.62 -0.25 -5.49
C ILE A 23 16.70 -0.29 -6.72
N LEU A 24 17.14 -1.00 -7.78
CA LEU A 24 16.38 -1.20 -9.03
C LEU A 24 16.03 0.09 -9.80
N GLN A 25 16.94 1.08 -9.84
CA GLN A 25 16.73 2.27 -10.67
C GLN A 25 16.44 1.93 -12.14
N ASN A 26 15.57 2.72 -12.77
CA ASN A 26 15.15 2.58 -14.17
C ASN A 26 14.44 1.26 -14.51
N LYS A 27 14.09 0.44 -13.51
CA LYS A 27 13.24 -0.75 -13.70
C LYS A 27 11.76 -0.37 -13.64
N ARG A 28 11.38 0.66 -14.40
CA ARG A 28 9.99 1.18 -14.48
C ARG A 28 8.97 0.05 -14.64
N TRP A 29 9.17 -0.80 -15.65
CA TRP A 29 8.25 -1.89 -15.96
C TRP A 29 8.21 -2.96 -14.88
N PHE A 30 9.31 -3.21 -14.17
CA PHE A 30 9.30 -4.12 -13.02
C PHE A 30 8.35 -3.61 -11.94
N PHE A 31 8.44 -2.33 -11.56
CA PHE A 31 7.53 -1.75 -10.57
C PHE A 31 6.07 -1.78 -11.04
N VAL A 32 5.80 -1.40 -12.29
CA VAL A 32 4.45 -1.46 -12.86
C VAL A 32 3.90 -2.88 -12.82
N THR A 33 4.68 -3.89 -13.25
CA THR A 33 4.25 -5.30 -13.25
C THR A 33 4.00 -5.80 -11.83
N VAL A 34 4.90 -5.53 -10.89
CA VAL A 34 4.75 -5.98 -9.49
C VAL A 34 3.51 -5.34 -8.85
N THR A 35 3.34 -4.03 -8.99
CA THR A 35 2.16 -3.33 -8.47
C THR A 35 0.88 -3.85 -9.10
N PHE A 36 0.85 -4.06 -10.42
CA PHE A 36 -0.29 -4.63 -11.11
C PHE A 36 -0.66 -6.02 -10.58
N VAL A 37 0.32 -6.91 -10.42
CA VAL A 37 0.11 -8.26 -9.87
C VAL A 37 -0.43 -8.18 -8.44
N ILE A 38 0.14 -7.33 -7.58
CA ILE A 38 -0.35 -7.13 -6.21
C ILE A 38 -1.81 -6.64 -6.21
N CYS A 39 -2.15 -5.67 -7.06
CA CYS A 39 -3.53 -5.18 -7.15
C CYS A 39 -4.49 -6.29 -7.58
N VAL A 40 -4.13 -7.10 -8.59
CA VAL A 40 -4.94 -8.24 -9.03
C VAL A 40 -5.12 -9.26 -7.90
N LEU A 41 -4.06 -9.59 -7.17
CA LEU A 41 -4.13 -10.53 -6.04
C LEU A 41 -5.03 -10.02 -4.92
N ILE A 42 -4.95 -8.73 -4.59
CA ILE A 42 -5.81 -8.11 -3.57
C ILE A 42 -7.28 -8.14 -4.02
N ILE A 43 -7.56 -7.84 -5.29
CA ILE A 43 -8.92 -7.91 -5.85
C ILE A 43 -9.44 -9.35 -5.80
N ILE A 44 -8.64 -10.34 -6.18
CA ILE A 44 -9.03 -11.76 -6.07
C ILE A 44 -9.30 -12.13 -4.62
N ALA A 45 -8.45 -11.73 -3.68
CA ALA A 45 -8.64 -12.00 -2.26
C ALA A 45 -9.94 -11.38 -1.73
N LEU A 46 -10.29 -10.18 -2.20
CA LEU A 46 -11.54 -9.49 -1.86
C LEU A 46 -12.80 -10.26 -2.31
N PHE A 47 -12.71 -11.04 -3.39
CA PHE A 47 -13.83 -11.87 -3.87
C PHE A 47 -13.84 -13.28 -3.27
N LYS A 48 -12.71 -13.76 -2.74
CA LYS A 48 -12.60 -15.12 -2.19
C LYS A 48 -12.82 -15.19 -0.69
N TYR A 49 -12.66 -14.08 0.02
CA TYR A 49 -12.83 -14.02 1.47
C TYR A 49 -14.21 -13.46 1.79
N GLU A 50 -14.95 -14.11 2.69
CA GLU A 50 -16.32 -13.69 3.05
C GLU A 50 -16.37 -12.91 4.38
N GLY A 51 -15.29 -12.94 5.18
CA GLY A 51 -15.18 -12.31 6.50
C GLY A 51 -14.76 -10.82 6.48
N HIS A 52 -15.10 -10.08 5.43
CA HIS A 52 -14.65 -8.69 5.32
C HIS A 52 -15.33 -7.77 6.36
N GLY A 53 -14.53 -7.27 7.31
CA GLY A 53 -14.89 -6.17 8.19
C GLY A 53 -14.41 -4.81 7.69
N PHE A 54 -14.72 -3.74 8.43
CA PHE A 54 -14.29 -2.37 8.10
C PHE A 54 -12.78 -2.25 7.81
N PHE A 55 -11.93 -2.82 8.68
CA PHE A 55 -10.47 -2.78 8.51
C PHE A 55 -10.01 -3.50 7.24
N SER A 56 -10.68 -4.59 6.85
CA SER A 56 -10.36 -5.35 5.64
C SER A 56 -10.67 -4.55 4.37
N TYR A 57 -11.86 -3.94 4.32
CA TYR A 57 -12.25 -3.07 3.21
C TYR A 57 -11.39 -1.81 3.13
N ALA A 58 -11.16 -1.15 4.28
CA ALA A 58 -10.35 0.07 4.33
C ALA A 58 -8.89 -0.22 3.94
N ALA A 59 -8.31 -1.32 4.41
CA ALA A 59 -6.98 -1.77 4.00
C ALA A 59 -6.90 -1.97 2.48
N THR A 60 -7.86 -2.71 1.93
CA THR A 60 -7.92 -3.04 0.50
C THR A 60 -8.04 -1.78 -0.35
N ALA A 61 -8.97 -0.87 -0.01
CA ALA A 61 -9.17 0.38 -0.74
C ALA A 61 -7.93 1.28 -0.70
N LEU A 62 -7.27 1.39 0.46
CA LEU A 62 -6.07 2.22 0.65
C LEU A 62 -4.86 1.66 -0.10
N ILE A 63 -4.61 0.35 -0.01
CA ILE A 63 -3.47 -0.29 -0.71
C ILE A 63 -3.68 -0.25 -2.23
N LEU A 64 -4.90 -0.56 -2.72
CA LEU A 64 -5.22 -0.48 -4.14
C LEU A 64 -5.12 0.96 -4.64
N GLY A 65 -5.72 1.92 -3.94
CA GLY A 65 -5.69 3.33 -4.33
C GLY A 65 -4.28 3.90 -4.41
N GLY A 66 -3.46 3.68 -3.37
CA GLY A 66 -2.07 4.15 -3.36
C GLY A 66 -1.19 3.41 -4.39
N GLY A 67 -1.35 2.10 -4.51
CA GLY A 67 -0.63 1.30 -5.51
C GLY A 67 -0.94 1.77 -6.94
N ILE A 68 -2.22 1.93 -7.26
CA ILE A 68 -2.67 2.41 -8.58
C ILE A 68 -2.18 3.84 -8.84
N GLY A 69 -2.25 4.74 -7.86
CA GLY A 69 -1.73 6.12 -8.01
C GLY A 69 -0.26 6.14 -8.41
N ASN A 70 0.59 5.43 -7.68
CA ASN A 70 2.01 5.30 -8.00
C ASN A 70 2.30 4.53 -9.31
N MET A 71 1.40 3.65 -9.73
CA MET A 71 1.50 2.96 -11.01
C MET A 71 1.15 3.90 -12.18
N ILE A 72 0.11 4.72 -12.05
CA ILE A 72 -0.29 5.72 -13.05
C ILE A 72 0.86 6.69 -13.30
N ASP A 73 1.48 7.22 -12.25
CA ASP A 73 2.64 8.11 -12.37
C ASP A 73 3.78 7.45 -13.17
N ARG A 74 4.10 6.19 -12.86
CA ARG A 74 5.12 5.44 -13.60
C ARG A 74 4.74 5.19 -15.05
N VAL A 75 3.48 4.98 -15.36
CA VAL A 75 3.01 4.75 -16.74
C VAL A 75 3.02 6.04 -17.55
N LEU A 76 2.59 7.16 -16.98
CA LEU A 76 2.49 8.43 -17.70
C LEU A 76 3.83 9.18 -17.76
N ASN A 77 4.53 9.30 -16.63
CA ASN A 77 5.72 10.13 -16.49
C ASN A 77 7.03 9.32 -16.52
N GLY A 78 6.96 8.02 -16.23
CA GLY A 78 8.14 7.15 -16.11
C GLY A 78 8.81 7.17 -14.74
N TYR A 79 8.30 7.95 -13.81
CA TYR A 79 8.75 8.08 -12.42
C TYR A 79 7.56 8.47 -11.53
N VAL A 80 7.72 8.33 -10.21
CA VAL A 80 6.76 8.82 -9.21
C VAL A 80 7.18 10.20 -8.74
N VAL A 81 6.20 11.08 -8.53
CA VAL A 81 6.46 12.40 -7.96
C VAL A 81 6.35 12.31 -6.43
N ASP A 82 7.50 12.47 -5.76
CA ASP A 82 7.59 12.53 -4.30
C ASP A 82 7.71 13.98 -3.85
N TYR A 83 6.90 14.38 -2.86
CA TYR A 83 6.78 15.80 -2.48
C TYR A 83 6.70 16.09 -0.98
N ILE A 84 6.50 15.08 -0.14
CA ILE A 84 6.43 15.23 1.31
C ILE A 84 7.80 14.90 1.91
N TYR A 85 8.48 15.91 2.43
CA TYR A 85 9.71 15.75 3.20
C TYR A 85 9.46 16.05 4.67
N VAL A 86 9.83 15.13 5.56
CA VAL A 86 9.81 15.36 7.01
C VAL A 86 11.21 15.17 7.59
N THR A 87 11.60 16.05 8.50
CA THR A 87 12.98 16.10 9.06
C THR A 87 13.41 14.85 9.84
N PHE A 88 12.46 14.09 10.38
CA PHE A 88 12.71 12.88 11.16
C PHE A 88 12.65 11.59 10.32
N PHE A 89 12.46 11.68 9.00
CA PHE A 89 12.41 10.54 8.10
C PHE A 89 13.37 10.75 6.92
N PRO A 90 14.18 9.75 6.54
CA PRO A 90 15.26 9.95 5.59
C PRO A 90 14.80 10.06 4.12
N ALA A 91 13.56 9.68 3.80
CA ALA A 91 13.05 9.67 2.43
C ALA A 91 11.94 10.70 2.20
N VAL A 92 11.88 11.23 0.98
CA VAL A 92 10.70 11.96 0.49
C VAL A 92 9.68 10.92 0.04
N PHE A 93 8.40 11.17 0.32
CA PHE A 93 7.30 10.29 -0.06
C PHE A 93 6.13 11.10 -0.60
N ASN A 94 5.08 10.42 -1.07
CA ASN A 94 3.86 11.06 -1.51
C ASN A 94 2.62 10.53 -0.79
N PHE A 95 1.45 11.05 -1.16
CA PHE A 95 0.19 10.60 -0.59
C PHE A 95 -0.13 9.13 -0.89
N SER A 96 0.26 8.62 -2.07
CA SER A 96 0.09 7.20 -2.41
C SER A 96 0.85 6.29 -1.45
N ASP A 97 2.07 6.66 -1.03
CA ASP A 97 2.85 5.93 -0.04
C ASP A 97 2.18 5.94 1.34
N CYS A 98 1.58 7.07 1.72
CA CYS A 98 0.77 7.16 2.93
C CYS A 98 -0.43 6.20 2.88
N CYS A 99 -1.15 6.15 1.75
CA CYS A 99 -2.28 5.23 1.57
C CYS A 99 -1.83 3.77 1.70
N VAL A 100 -0.76 3.37 1.00
CA VAL A 100 -0.24 2.00 1.10
C VAL A 100 0.19 1.66 2.52
N THR A 101 0.88 2.59 3.21
CA THR A 101 1.35 2.39 4.58
C THR A 101 0.17 2.22 5.56
N VAL A 102 -0.79 3.15 5.56
CA VAL A 102 -1.96 3.11 6.43
C VAL A 102 -2.83 1.89 6.12
N GLY A 103 -3.02 1.57 4.85
CA GLY A 103 -3.76 0.38 4.43
C GLY A 103 -3.09 -0.91 4.89
N THR A 104 -1.75 -0.98 4.84
CA THR A 104 -0.99 -2.12 5.36
C THR A 104 -1.14 -2.25 6.88
N VAL A 105 -1.11 -1.13 7.63
CA VAL A 105 -1.39 -1.14 9.07
C VAL A 105 -2.79 -1.67 9.37
N PHE A 106 -3.81 -1.25 8.60
CA PHE A 106 -5.17 -1.77 8.75
C PHE A 106 -5.28 -3.25 8.43
N LEU A 107 -4.55 -3.73 7.41
CA LEU A 107 -4.50 -5.15 7.08
C LEU A 107 -3.91 -5.96 8.23
N ILE A 108 -2.81 -5.48 8.84
CA ILE A 108 -2.18 -6.12 10.00
C ILE A 108 -3.14 -6.14 11.19
N ILE A 109 -3.83 -5.03 11.49
CA ILE A 109 -4.84 -4.97 12.55
C ILE A 109 -5.96 -5.98 12.30
N HIS A 110 -6.45 -6.07 11.05
CA HIS A 110 -7.47 -7.05 10.68
C HIS A 110 -6.98 -8.48 10.91
N MET A 111 -5.75 -8.80 10.49
CA MET A 111 -5.17 -10.13 10.68
C MET A 111 -4.99 -10.50 12.16
N LEU A 112 -4.52 -9.57 12.99
CA LEU A 112 -4.22 -9.86 14.40
C LEU A 112 -5.46 -9.94 15.30
N PHE A 113 -6.50 -9.14 15.03
CA PHE A 113 -7.64 -9.00 15.94
C PHE A 113 -8.97 -9.48 15.38
N PHE A 114 -9.06 -9.75 14.08
CA PHE A 114 -10.33 -10.06 13.41
C PHE A 114 -10.28 -11.34 12.56
N SER A 115 -9.10 -11.91 12.30
CA SER A 115 -8.96 -13.15 11.52
C SER A 115 -9.34 -14.43 12.29
N GLU A 116 -9.47 -14.38 13.62
CA GLU A 116 -9.74 -15.56 14.46
C GLU A 116 -11.21 -16.05 14.42
N ARG A 117 -12.13 -15.29 13.81
CA ARG A 117 -13.56 -15.68 13.75
C ARG A 117 -13.91 -16.65 12.62
N ASP A 118 -13.02 -16.87 11.65
CA ASP A 118 -13.36 -17.65 10.45
C ASP A 118 -12.79 -19.08 10.40
N THR A 119 -11.93 -19.48 11.35
CA THR A 119 -11.31 -20.83 11.32
C THR A 119 -11.97 -21.84 12.26
N GLY A 120 -12.98 -21.43 13.04
CA GLY A 120 -13.63 -22.28 14.05
C GLY A 120 -14.80 -23.15 13.54
N GLY A 121 -15.43 -22.80 12.42
CA GLY A 121 -16.66 -23.46 11.94
C GLY A 121 -16.42 -24.75 11.15
N GLU A 122 -15.29 -24.88 10.47
CA GLU A 122 -15.10 -25.96 9.50
C GLU A 122 -14.52 -27.25 10.12
N LYS A 123 -13.81 -27.16 11.25
CA LYS A 123 -13.23 -28.34 11.92
C LYS A 123 -14.26 -29.17 12.71
N VAL A 124 -15.40 -28.62 13.10
CA VAL A 124 -16.42 -29.35 13.89
C VAL A 124 -17.36 -30.17 12.99
N LEU A 125 -17.57 -29.75 11.74
CA LEU A 125 -18.46 -30.44 10.80
C LEU A 125 -17.82 -31.62 10.07
N ARG A 126 -16.48 -31.68 9.96
CA ARG A 126 -15.77 -32.82 9.37
C ARG A 126 -15.53 -34.00 10.33
N THR A 127 -15.56 -33.78 11.64
CA THR A 127 -15.40 -34.84 12.65
C THR A 127 -16.70 -35.60 12.92
N ARG A 128 -17.82 -35.19 12.31
CA ARG A 128 -19.14 -35.85 12.42
C ARG A 128 -19.60 -36.56 11.14
N ARG A 129 -18.68 -36.99 10.28
CA ARG A 129 -18.98 -37.93 9.19
C ARG A 129 -18.19 -39.22 9.37
#